data_AF-A0A1L1YND2-F1
#
_entry.id   AF-A0A1L1YND2-F1
#
_cell.length_a   1.000
_cell.length_b   1.000
_cell.length_c   1.000
_cell.angle_alpha   90.00
_cell.angle_beta   90.00
_cell.angle_gamma   90.00
#
_symmetry.space_group_name_H-M   'P 1'
#
loop_
_entity.id
_entity.type
_entity.pdbx_description
1 polymer ?
#
loop_
_entity_poly.entity_id
_entity_poly.type
_entity_poly.pdbx_seq_one_letter_code
_entity_poly.pdbx_strand_id
1 'polypeptide(L)'
;MMKIIILLNIMFSIILLMMKSPLKSNLIILSQSLLLTLVINLMNKTSWISFMLFILYMSGLMIIFLYISSIAFNESFKNKINYKLIYMFIIMTMLTINMNKNIIFENFNYENNLIFEDNFYFINMFILPNNLMIYFIMMILFFMLISIIWMLKMNKGPIRQKNN
;
A
#
# COMPACT_ATOMS: atom_id res chain seq x y z
N MET A 1 -12.45 11.29 13.07
CA MET A 1 -11.23 10.44 13.01
C MET A 1 -10.87 10.03 11.60
N MET A 2 -11.77 9.41 10.84
CA MET A 2 -11.46 8.96 9.48
C MET A 2 -10.92 10.06 8.55
N LYS A 3 -11.50 11.26 8.58
CA LYS A 3 -11.01 12.43 7.84
C LYS A 3 -9.55 12.75 8.13
N ILE A 4 -9.13 12.69 9.39
CA ILE A 4 -7.74 12.96 9.81
C ILE A 4 -6.81 11.88 9.24
N ILE A 5 -7.22 10.62 9.29
CA ILE A 5 -6.43 9.50 8.75
C ILE A 5 -6.28 9.61 7.23
N ILE A 6 -7.36 9.96 6.51
CA ILE A 6 -7.31 10.22 5.06
C ILE A 6 -6.38 11.39 4.74
N LEU A 7 -6.47 12.48 5.49
CA LEU A 7 -5.59 13.64 5.30
C LEU A 7 -4.13 13.25 5.54
N LEU A 8 -3.81 12.51 6.62
CA LEU A 8 -2.47 11.99 6.87
C LEU A 8 -1.96 11.08 5.73
N ASN A 9 -2.83 10.25 5.15
CA ASN A 9 -2.48 9.43 3.99
C ASN A 9 -2.10 10.27 2.76
N ILE A 10 -2.87 11.32 2.47
CA ILE A 10 -2.57 12.25 1.39
C ILE A 10 -1.21 12.93 1.65
N MET A 11 -0.92 13.28 2.90
CA MET A 11 0.37 13.88 3.25
C MET A 11 1.54 12.94 2.97
N PHE A 12 1.45 11.69 3.40
CA PHE A 12 2.48 10.71 3.09
C PHE A 12 2.67 10.50 1.58
N SER A 13 1.58 10.53 0.80
CA SER A 13 1.68 10.44 -0.66
C SER A 13 2.45 11.60 -1.30
N ILE A 14 2.30 12.82 -0.81
CA ILE A 14 3.04 13.98 -1.33
C ILE A 14 4.50 13.93 -0.88
N ILE A 15 4.77 13.48 0.36
CA ILE A 15 6.14 13.30 0.85
C ILE A 15 6.86 12.25 0.00
N LEU A 16 6.20 11.17 -0.41
CA LEU A 16 6.78 10.15 -1.29
C LEU A 16 7.32 10.73 -2.59
N LEU A 17 6.54 11.58 -3.25
CA LEU A 17 6.95 12.23 -4.51
C LEU A 17 8.22 13.08 -4.35
N MET A 18 8.49 13.58 -3.14
CA MET A 18 9.62 14.47 -2.86
C MET A 18 10.88 13.73 -2.37
N MET A 19 10.78 12.44 -2.05
CA MET A 19 11.89 11.67 -1.49
C MET A 19 12.78 11.09 -2.59
N LYS A 20 14.09 11.35 -2.46
CA LYS A 20 15.10 10.85 -3.41
C LYS A 20 15.72 9.52 -2.98
N SER A 21 15.88 9.32 -1.67
CA SER A 21 16.55 8.13 -1.15
C SER A 21 15.58 6.95 -1.11
N PRO A 22 15.91 5.81 -1.75
CA PRO A 22 15.00 4.68 -1.88
C PRO A 22 14.64 4.02 -0.53
N LEU A 23 15.53 4.09 0.46
CA LEU A 23 15.26 3.53 1.78
C LEU A 23 14.19 4.34 2.55
N LYS A 24 14.23 5.68 2.46
CA LYS A 24 13.21 6.54 3.09
C LYS A 24 11.86 6.43 2.39
N SER A 25 11.84 6.31 1.06
CA SER A 25 10.58 6.09 0.35
C SER A 25 9.92 4.80 0.81
N ASN A 26 10.66 3.71 0.99
CA ASN A 26 10.09 2.45 1.49
C ASN A 26 9.50 2.59 2.91
N LEU A 27 10.16 3.31 3.81
CA LEU A 27 9.63 3.56 5.15
C LEU A 27 8.32 4.37 5.11
N ILE A 28 8.21 5.34 4.19
CA ILE A 28 6.99 6.14 4.05
C ILE A 28 5.87 5.32 3.41
N ILE A 29 6.17 4.44 2.44
CA ILE A 29 5.18 3.53 1.86
C ILE A 29 4.64 2.58 2.93
N LEU A 30 5.50 2.07 3.82
CA LEU A 30 5.08 1.25 4.97
C LEU A 30 4.09 2.01 5.86
N SER A 31 4.40 3.24 6.29
CA SER A 31 3.49 4.03 7.12
C SER A 31 2.19 4.40 6.42
N GLN A 32 2.23 4.68 5.11
CA GLN A 32 1.02 4.97 4.34
C GLN A 32 0.13 3.72 4.20
N SER A 33 0.72 2.55 3.95
CA SER A 33 -0.04 1.29 3.85
C SER A 33 -0.75 0.93 5.17
N LEU A 34 -0.10 1.16 6.31
CA LEU A 34 -0.70 1.01 7.64
C LEU A 34 -1.94 1.91 7.79
N LEU A 35 -1.81 3.20 7.49
CA LEU A 35 -2.93 4.14 7.58
C LEU A 35 -4.06 3.79 6.60
N LEU A 36 -3.74 3.33 5.40
CA LEU A 36 -4.73 2.93 4.40
C LEU A 36 -5.53 1.70 4.85
N THR A 37 -4.88 0.70 5.44
CA THR A 37 -5.58 -0.48 5.98
C THR A 37 -6.49 -0.12 7.15
N LEU A 38 -6.12 0.86 7.98
CA LEU A 38 -6.99 1.39 9.03
C LEU A 38 -8.23 2.10 8.46
N VAL A 39 -8.09 2.88 7.38
CA VAL A 39 -9.22 3.51 6.69
C VAL A 39 -10.19 2.46 6.16
N ILE A 40 -9.68 1.39 5.53
CA ILE A 40 -10.49 0.31 4.97
C ILE A 40 -11.21 -0.47 6.07
N ASN A 41 -10.54 -0.74 7.19
CA ASN A 41 -11.16 -1.40 8.33
C ASN A 41 -12.27 -0.54 8.99
N LEU A 42 -12.15 0.79 8.94
CA LEU A 42 -13.19 1.68 9.44
C LEU A 42 -14.42 1.75 8.52
N MET A 43 -14.25 1.47 7.22
CA MET A 43 -15.34 1.48 6.24
C MET A 43 -16.07 0.15 6.14
N ASN A 44 -15.31 -0.94 6.23
CA ASN A 44 -15.85 -2.26 6.02
C ASN A 44 -16.37 -2.85 7.33
N LYS A 45 -17.45 -3.61 7.25
CA LYS A 45 -18.01 -4.35 8.40
C LYS A 45 -17.09 -5.47 8.86
N THR A 46 -16.39 -6.11 7.93
CA THR A 46 -15.40 -7.14 8.22
C THR A 46 -13.97 -6.65 8.00
N SER A 47 -13.11 -7.02 8.95
CA SER A 47 -11.70 -6.70 8.94
C SER A 47 -10.85 -7.56 7.99
N TRP A 48 -11.44 -8.59 7.36
CA TRP A 48 -10.70 -9.57 6.55
C TRP A 48 -10.03 -8.95 5.32
N ILE A 49 -10.75 -8.07 4.62
CA ILE A 49 -10.21 -7.36 3.43
C ILE A 49 -9.05 -6.45 3.85
N SER A 50 -9.21 -5.67 4.92
CA SER A 50 -8.13 -4.81 5.44
C SER A 50 -6.92 -5.61 5.90
N PHE A 51 -7.13 -6.79 6.48
CA PHE A 51 -6.05 -7.66 6.95
C PHE A 51 -5.26 -8.29 5.79
N MET A 52 -5.96 -8.82 4.78
CA MET A 52 -5.32 -9.38 3.58
C MET A 52 -4.51 -8.32 2.84
N LEU A 53 -5.05 -7.12 2.68
CA LEU A 53 -4.32 -6.00 2.09
C LEU A 53 -3.06 -5.65 2.89
N PHE A 54 -3.15 -5.63 4.22
CA PHE A 54 -1.99 -5.35 5.06
C PHE A 54 -0.86 -6.37 4.85
N ILE A 55 -1.17 -7.66 4.85
CA ILE A 55 -0.16 -8.72 4.65
C ILE A 55 0.49 -8.63 3.27
N LEU A 56 -0.31 -8.43 2.21
CA LEU A 56 0.18 -8.33 0.84
C LEU A 56 1.14 -7.16 0.67
N TYR A 57 0.82 -5.99 1.21
CA TYR A 57 1.71 -4.82 1.14
C TYR A 57 2.98 -5.01 1.98
N MET A 58 2.87 -5.50 3.21
CA MET A 58 4.04 -5.71 4.08
C MET A 58 5.02 -6.73 3.47
N SER A 59 4.53 -7.85 2.96
CA SER A 59 5.37 -8.88 2.33
C SER A 59 6.10 -8.38 1.09
N GLY A 60 5.41 -7.66 0.19
CA GLY A 60 6.02 -7.08 -1.01
C GLY A 60 7.09 -6.03 -0.68
N LEU A 61 6.82 -5.14 0.28
CA LEU A 61 7.75 -4.08 0.67
C LEU A 61 9.02 -4.62 1.35
N MET A 62 8.92 -5.72 2.10
CA MET A 62 10.09 -6.36 2.70
C MET A 62 11.05 -6.93 1.65
N ILE A 63 10.55 -7.50 0.56
CA ILE A 63 11.39 -8.04 -0.53
C ILE A 63 12.14 -6.89 -1.23
N ILE A 64 11.45 -5.78 -1.49
CA ILE A 64 12.07 -4.59 -2.10
C ILE A 64 13.11 -3.99 -1.16
N PHE A 65 12.86 -3.97 0.15
CA PHE A 65 13.83 -3.51 1.15
C PHE A 65 15.12 -4.36 1.16
N LEU A 66 14.99 -5.69 1.08
CA LEU A 66 16.15 -6.60 0.99
C LEU A 66 16.95 -6.36 -0.30
N TYR A 67 16.27 -6.15 -1.42
CA TYR A 67 16.95 -5.89 -2.69
C TYR A 67 17.75 -4.58 -2.64
N ILE A 68 17.14 -3.48 -2.19
CA ILE A 68 17.78 -2.16 -2.17
C ILE A 68 18.92 -2.10 -1.15
N SER A 69 18.74 -2.69 0.03
CA SER A 69 19.82 -2.77 1.03
C SER A 69 21.03 -3.56 0.52
N SER A 70 20.83 -4.57 -0.33
CA SER A 70 21.93 -5.35 -0.92
C SER A 70 22.74 -4.60 -1.98
N ILE A 71 22.18 -3.54 -2.60
CA ILE A 71 22.80 -2.85 -3.75
C ILE A 71 23.54 -1.57 -3.33
N ALA A 72 23.03 -0.82 -2.36
CA ALA A 72 23.65 0.45 -1.96
C ALA A 72 23.38 0.74 -0.48
N PHE A 73 24.25 0.22 0.39
CA PHE A 73 24.11 0.42 1.84
C PHE A 73 24.59 1.80 2.33
N ASN A 74 25.33 2.57 1.52
CA ASN A 74 26.21 3.64 2.05
C ASN A 74 26.02 5.05 1.48
N GLU A 75 24.88 5.41 0.88
CA GLU A 75 24.59 6.84 0.70
C GLU A 75 24.31 7.48 2.05
N SER A 76 25.31 8.22 2.57
CA SER A 76 25.21 8.92 3.85
C SER A 76 23.92 9.74 3.90
N PHE A 77 23.10 9.48 4.92
CA PHE A 77 21.87 10.18 5.23
C PHE A 77 22.15 11.65 5.57
N LYS A 78 22.47 12.49 4.59
CA LYS A 78 22.46 13.95 4.76
C LYS A 78 21.00 14.41 4.77
N ASN A 79 20.37 14.26 5.93
CA ASN A 79 19.04 14.79 6.22
C ASN A 79 19.12 16.32 6.28
N LYS A 80 19.15 16.99 5.12
CA LYS A 80 18.76 18.40 5.07
C LYS A 80 17.26 18.44 5.33
N ILE A 81 16.88 19.05 6.45
CA ILE A 81 15.47 19.31 6.78
C ILE A 81 14.89 20.11 5.61
N ASN A 82 13.94 19.52 4.88
CA ASN A 82 13.30 20.20 3.77
C ASN A 82 12.18 21.08 4.34
N TYR A 83 12.49 22.35 4.62
CA TYR A 83 11.52 23.32 5.16
C TYR A 83 10.23 23.43 4.32
N LYS A 84 10.27 23.08 3.02
CA LYS A 84 9.08 22.96 2.17
C LYS A 84 8.09 21.91 2.68
N LEU A 85 8.58 20.77 3.19
CA LEU A 85 7.71 19.73 3.77
C LEU A 85 7.03 20.25 5.03
N ILE A 86 7.78 20.94 5.90
CA ILE A 86 7.23 21.52 7.14
C ILE A 86 6.13 22.55 6.83
N TYR A 87 6.35 23.42 5.86
CA TYR A 87 5.35 24.42 5.46
C TYR A 87 4.08 23.77 4.90
N MET A 88 4.24 22.71 4.09
CA MET A 88 3.12 21.93 3.57
C MET A 88 2.33 21.25 4.70
N PHE A 89 3.02 20.71 5.71
CA PHE A 89 2.39 20.16 6.91
C PHE A 89 1.51 21.17 7.62
N ILE A 90 2.03 22.39 7.84
CA ILE A 90 1.29 23.45 8.54
C ILE A 90 0.05 23.87 7.77
N ILE A 91 0.16 24.11 6.46
CA ILE A 91 -1.00 24.51 5.62
C ILE A 91 -2.11 23.46 5.69
N MET A 92 -1.76 22.18 5.57
CA MET A 92 -2.73 21.12 5.54
C MET A 92 -3.37 20.88 6.91
N THR A 93 -2.63 21.04 8.01
CA THR A 93 -3.23 21.02 9.36
C THR A 93 -4.19 22.18 9.58
N MET A 94 -3.96 23.34 8.99
CA MET A 94 -4.91 24.45 9.06
C MET A 94 -6.17 24.16 8.24
N LEU A 95 -6.02 23.52 7.08
CA LEU A 95 -7.17 23.07 6.28
C LEU A 95 -8.02 22.05 7.04
N THR A 96 -7.41 21.13 7.79
CA THR A 96 -8.17 20.10 8.52
C THR A 96 -9.02 20.67 9.65
N ILE A 97 -8.58 21.74 10.31
CA ILE A 97 -9.30 22.41 11.40
C ILE A 97 -10.53 23.16 10.87
N ASN A 98 -10.46 23.72 9.66
CA ASN A 98 -11.55 24.47 9.03
C ASN A 98 -12.51 23.60 8.21
N MET A 99 -12.19 22.32 7.96
CA MET A 99 -13.14 21.41 7.32
C MET A 99 -14.31 21.15 8.27
N ASN A 100 -15.43 21.82 8.02
CA ASN A 100 -16.69 21.66 8.74
C ASN A 100 -17.01 20.18 9.05
N LYS A 101 -17.65 19.96 10.20
CA LYS A 101 -18.14 18.66 10.67
C LYS A 101 -18.92 17.90 9.56
N ASN A 102 -19.56 18.62 8.65
CA ASN A 102 -20.51 18.14 7.65
C ASN A 102 -19.91 17.66 6.31
N ILE A 103 -18.59 17.49 6.16
CA ILE A 103 -18.06 16.80 4.96
C ILE A 103 -18.46 15.32 5.03
N ILE A 104 -19.66 15.04 4.52
CA ILE A 104 -20.12 13.89 3.75
C ILE A 104 -19.50 12.54 4.17
N PHE A 105 -19.65 12.20 5.45
CA PHE A 105 -19.61 10.79 5.89
C PHE A 105 -20.86 10.43 6.72
N GLU A 106 -21.83 11.35 6.84
CA GLU A 106 -23.08 11.09 7.57
C GLU A 106 -24.05 10.17 6.82
N ASN A 107 -23.80 9.86 5.55
CA ASN A 107 -24.66 8.96 4.76
C ASN A 107 -24.17 7.50 4.67
N PHE A 108 -23.14 7.11 5.44
CA PHE A 108 -22.79 5.68 5.59
C PHE A 108 -23.40 5.07 6.85
N ASN A 109 -24.59 5.53 7.26
CA ASN A 109 -25.50 4.65 7.98
C ASN A 109 -26.05 3.63 6.98
N TYR A 110 -25.19 2.71 6.54
CA TYR A 110 -25.67 1.42 6.06
C TYR A 110 -26.27 0.73 7.29
N GLU A 111 -27.56 0.95 7.54
CA GLU A 111 -28.41 0.05 8.31
C GLU A 111 -28.45 -1.31 7.61
N ASN A 112 -27.32 -2.00 7.56
CA ASN A 112 -27.26 -3.39 7.13
C ASN A 112 -27.61 -4.22 8.37
N ASN A 113 -28.90 -4.46 8.55
CA ASN A 113 -29.50 -5.47 9.44
C ASN A 113 -29.13 -6.91 9.05
N LEU A 114 -28.04 -7.11 8.30
CA LEU A 114 -27.63 -8.40 7.78
C LEU A 114 -26.27 -8.74 8.35
N ILE A 115 -26.31 -9.23 9.58
CA ILE A 115 -25.19 -9.76 10.38
C ILE A 115 -24.52 -10.97 9.70
N PHE A 116 -25.05 -11.46 8.57
CA PHE A 116 -24.63 -12.69 7.89
C PHE A 116 -24.18 -12.52 6.42
N GLU A 117 -24.18 -11.31 5.85
CA GLU A 117 -23.86 -11.13 4.42
C GLU A 117 -22.36 -11.17 4.08
N ASP A 118 -21.47 -10.99 5.06
CA ASP A 118 -20.06 -10.72 4.75
C ASP A 118 -19.28 -11.94 4.21
N ASN A 119 -19.61 -13.15 4.65
CA ASN A 119 -19.06 -14.38 4.05
C ASN A 119 -19.70 -14.71 2.69
N PHE A 120 -20.89 -14.18 2.43
CA PHE A 120 -21.61 -14.41 1.19
C PHE A 120 -20.87 -13.78 0.00
N TYR A 121 -20.22 -12.63 0.20
CA TYR A 121 -19.39 -12.00 -0.85
C TYR A 121 -18.19 -12.87 -1.25
N PHE A 122 -17.50 -13.51 -0.32
CA PHE A 122 -16.39 -14.41 -0.64
C PHE A 122 -16.86 -15.67 -1.36
N ILE A 123 -17.95 -16.27 -0.88
CA ILE A 123 -18.54 -17.45 -1.49
C ILE A 123 -19.07 -17.12 -2.89
N ASN A 124 -19.65 -15.95 -3.09
CA ASN A 124 -20.08 -15.44 -4.40
C ASN A 124 -18.94 -15.26 -5.41
N MET A 125 -17.68 -15.19 -4.99
CA MET A 125 -16.57 -15.19 -5.95
C MET A 125 -16.41 -16.56 -6.63
N PHE A 126 -16.69 -17.64 -5.90
CA PHE A 126 -16.55 -19.02 -6.40
C PHE A 126 -17.81 -19.54 -7.11
N ILE A 127 -18.93 -18.83 -7.01
CA ILE A 127 -20.19 -19.16 -7.68
C ILE A 127 -20.19 -18.58 -9.10
N LEU A 128 -20.85 -19.25 -10.06
CA LEU A 128 -21.05 -18.70 -11.40
C LEU A 128 -21.89 -17.41 -11.36
N PRO A 129 -21.56 -16.37 -12.14
CA PRO A 129 -20.56 -16.32 -13.22
C PRO A 129 -19.15 -15.90 -12.79
N ASN A 130 -18.95 -15.48 -11.54
CA ASN A 130 -17.71 -14.88 -11.07
C ASN A 130 -16.51 -15.84 -11.04
N ASN A 131 -16.75 -17.15 -10.98
CA ASN A 131 -15.68 -18.15 -11.01
C ASN A 131 -14.79 -18.04 -12.29
N LEU A 132 -15.34 -17.54 -13.42
CA LEU A 132 -14.55 -17.27 -14.63
C LEU A 132 -13.43 -16.26 -14.38
N MET A 133 -13.69 -15.22 -13.58
CA MET A 133 -12.67 -14.24 -13.18
C MET A 133 -11.57 -14.89 -12.33
N ILE A 134 -11.93 -15.82 -11.43
CA ILE A 134 -10.93 -16.56 -10.64
C ILE A 134 -10.01 -17.37 -11.55
N TYR A 135 -10.57 -18.14 -12.50
CA TYR A 135 -9.76 -18.89 -13.46
C TYR A 135 -8.83 -17.99 -14.26
N PHE A 136 -9.31 -16.82 -14.68
CA PHE A 136 -8.49 -15.84 -15.40
C PHE A 136 -7.31 -15.33 -14.55
N ILE A 137 -7.55 -14.97 -13.28
CA ILE A 137 -6.50 -14.54 -12.34
C ILE A 137 -5.47 -15.66 -12.12
N MET A 138 -5.92 -16.91 -11.96
CA MET A 138 -5.02 -18.06 -11.79
C MET A 138 -4.11 -18.25 -13.02
N MET A 139 -4.67 -18.14 -14.22
CA MET A 139 -3.89 -18.25 -15.47
C MET A 139 -2.85 -17.13 -15.59
N ILE A 140 -3.19 -15.90 -15.22
CA ILE A 140 -2.24 -14.78 -15.21
C ILE A 140 -1.10 -15.05 -14.24
N LEU A 141 -1.40 -15.45 -13.00
CA LEU A 141 -0.36 -15.75 -12.01
C LEU A 141 0.56 -16.90 -12.47
N PHE A 142 0.00 -17.93 -13.10
CA PHE A 142 0.77 -19.03 -13.67
C PHE A 142 1.68 -18.57 -14.82
N PHE A 143 1.16 -17.76 -15.74
CA PHE A 143 1.96 -17.18 -16.82
C PHE A 143 3.10 -16.28 -16.28
N MET A 144 2.81 -15.46 -15.26
CA MET A 144 3.82 -14.63 -14.59
C MET A 144 4.94 -15.49 -14.01
N LEU A 145 4.64 -16.61 -13.34
CA LEU A 145 5.68 -17.53 -12.83
C LEU A 145 6.58 -18.07 -13.95
N ILE A 146 6.00 -18.52 -15.07
CA ILE A 146 6.77 -19.01 -16.22
C ILE A 146 7.68 -17.91 -16.78
N SER A 147 7.15 -16.69 -16.94
CA SER A 147 7.91 -15.55 -17.44
C SER A 147 9.09 -15.20 -16.53
N ILE A 148 8.90 -15.22 -15.20
CA ILE A 148 9.96 -14.96 -14.22
C ILE A 148 11.06 -16.02 -14.34
N ILE A 149 10.72 -17.31 -14.43
CA ILE A 149 11.70 -18.39 -14.62
C ILE A 149 12.49 -18.20 -15.92
N TRP A 150 11.82 -17.76 -16.99
CA TRP A 150 12.48 -17.50 -18.26
C TRP A 150 13.42 -16.29 -18.19
N MET A 151 13.01 -15.20 -17.53
CA MET A 151 13.87 -14.03 -17.28
C MET A 151 15.10 -14.41 -16.45
N LEU A 152 14.95 -15.25 -15.42
CA LEU A 152 16.07 -15.69 -14.58
C LEU A 152 17.10 -16.53 -15.35
N LYS A 153 16.68 -17.32 -16.36
CA LYS A 153 17.59 -18.12 -17.21
C LYS A 153 18.47 -17.28 -18.12
N MET A 154 18.11 -16.03 -18.41
CA MET A 154 18.85 -15.15 -19.31
C MET A 154 20.06 -14.45 -18.64
N ASN A 155 20.26 -14.59 -17.32
CA ASN A 155 21.39 -13.96 -16.62
C ASN A 155 22.66 -14.83 -16.68
N LYS A 156 23.47 -14.68 -17.75
CA LYS A 156 24.79 -15.33 -17.91
C LYS A 156 25.94 -14.57 -17.21
N GLY A 157 25.75 -14.14 -15.96
CA GLY A 157 26.86 -13.56 -15.20
C GLY A 157 26.52 -13.29 -13.73
N PRO A 158 27.46 -13.49 -12.79
CA PRO A 158 27.26 -13.14 -11.38
C PRO A 158 27.15 -11.62 -11.21
N ILE A 159 26.23 -11.17 -10.34
CA ILE A 159 26.05 -9.76 -9.93
C ILE A 159 27.30 -9.18 -9.24
N ARG A 160 28.25 -10.02 -8.79
CA ARG A 160 29.58 -9.60 -8.34
C ARG A 160 30.62 -9.95 -9.41
N GLN A 161 31.36 -8.93 -9.86
CA GLN A 161 32.69 -9.16 -10.40
C GLN A 161 33.53 -9.87 -9.32
N LYS A 162 34.15 -10.99 -9.69
CA LYS A 162 35.31 -11.48 -8.96
C LYS A 162 36.38 -10.41 -9.15
N ASN A 163 36.72 -9.71 -8.07
CA ASN A 163 37.91 -8.86 -8.05
C ASN A 163 39.12 -9.78 -8.29
N ASN A 164 39.78 -9.61 -9.44
CA ASN A 164 41.19 -9.96 -9.61
C ASN A 164 42.01 -8.70 -9.37
#